data_AF-M0F9G5-F1
#
_entry.id   AF-M0F9G5-F1
#
_cell.length_a   1.000
_cell.length_b   1.000
_cell.length_c   1.000
_cell.angle_alpha   90.00
_cell.angle_beta   90.00
_cell.angle_gamma   90.00
#
_symmetry.space_group_name_H-M   'P 1'
#
loop_
_entity.id
_entity.type
_entity.pdbx_description
1 polymer ?
#
loop_
_entity_poly.entity_id
_entity_poly.type
_entity_poly.pdbx_seq_one_letter_code
_entity_poly.pdbx_strand_id
1 'polypeptide(L)'
;MNANQIGLVAAAFALVGAGVGIVAAAATGWAEAALATAATGETARFGPVFVAQSYLAVTATVLVAAVPLAGVLGVLVGSRARSVVAAATTCGLGTGLGTLAYGLIAVTVIVVSQGDAAAQAHGLADAALPTLATAFVAGAVGASTGVLGTVMR
;
A
#
# COMPACT_ATOMS: atom_id res chain seq x y z
N MET A 1 25.48 17.77 7.58
CA MET A 1 24.51 16.98 8.37
C MET A 1 25.17 16.53 9.65
N ASN A 2 24.55 16.76 10.81
CA ASN A 2 25.04 16.23 12.08
C ASN A 2 24.43 14.84 12.37
N ALA A 3 24.94 14.14 13.40
CA ALA A 3 24.49 12.79 13.74
C ALA A 3 22.97 12.69 13.99
N ASN A 4 22.38 13.72 14.60
CA ASN A 4 20.94 13.78 14.85
C ASN A 4 20.11 13.85 13.56
N GLN A 5 20.55 14.66 12.59
CA GLN A 5 19.89 14.75 11.28
C GLN A 5 19.99 13.43 10.52
N ILE A 6 21.15 12.77 10.56
CA ILE A 6 21.34 11.43 9.96
C ILE A 6 20.39 10.42 10.61
N GLY A 7 20.29 10.42 11.94
CA GLY A 7 19.39 9.53 12.69
C GLY A 7 17.92 9.74 12.35
N LEU A 8 17.47 10.99 12.22
CA LEU A 8 16.09 11.32 11.83
C LEU A 8 15.77 10.83 10.42
N VAL A 9 16.68 11.04 9.46
CA VAL A 9 16.50 10.56 8.08
C VAL A 9 16.46 9.03 8.04
N ALA A 10 17.37 8.37 8.76
CA ALA A 10 17.37 6.91 8.87
C ALA A 10 16.06 6.38 9.49
N ALA A 11 15.54 7.05 10.52
CA ALA A 11 14.25 6.70 11.13
C ALA A 11 13.09 6.81 10.13
N ALA A 12 13.06 7.85 9.29
CA ALA A 12 12.05 7.99 8.25
C ALA A 12 12.11 6.85 7.22
N PHE A 13 13.32 6.51 6.72
CA PHE A 13 13.49 5.38 5.81
C PHE A 13 13.10 4.05 6.45
N ALA A 14 13.48 3.83 7.71
CA ALA A 14 13.14 2.61 8.44
C ALA A 14 11.62 2.45 8.61
N LEU A 15 10.91 3.54 8.96
CA LEU A 15 9.44 3.53 9.11
C LEU A 15 8.73 3.24 7.79
N VAL A 16 9.15 3.90 6.70
CA VAL A 16 8.58 3.67 5.37
C VAL A 16 8.88 2.24 4.91
N GLY A 17 10.12 1.77 5.07
CA GLY A 17 10.52 0.41 4.73
C GLY A 17 9.76 -0.66 5.52
N ALA A 18 9.54 -0.44 6.82
CA ALA A 18 8.72 -1.34 7.64
C ALA A 18 7.27 -1.38 7.15
N GLY A 19 6.67 -0.23 6.86
CA GLY A 19 5.31 -0.17 6.31
C GLY A 19 5.20 -0.85 4.94
N VAL A 20 6.17 -0.65 4.06
CA VAL A 20 6.28 -1.36 2.77
C VAL A 20 6.37 -2.86 2.99
N GLY A 21 7.22 -3.32 3.90
CA GLY A 21 7.37 -4.74 4.21
C GLY A 21 6.08 -5.37 4.72
N ILE A 22 5.35 -4.68 5.61
CA ILE A 22 4.05 -5.14 6.13
C ILE A 22 3.02 -5.27 5.00
N VAL A 23 2.86 -4.22 4.18
CA VAL A 23 1.89 -4.24 3.08
C VAL A 23 2.28 -5.24 2.01
N ALA A 24 3.56 -5.36 1.69
CA ALA A 24 4.05 -6.34 0.72
C ALA A 24 3.74 -7.76 1.20
N ALA A 25 4.10 -8.12 2.44
CA ALA A 25 3.81 -9.44 2.99
C ALA A 25 2.29 -9.75 3.00
N ALA A 26 1.46 -8.77 3.37
CA ALA A 26 0.01 -8.94 3.37
C ALA A 26 -0.57 -9.08 1.96
N ALA A 27 -0.15 -8.24 1.01
CA ALA A 27 -0.65 -8.24 -0.35
C ALA A 27 -0.18 -9.47 -1.14
N THR A 28 1.08 -9.88 -0.99
CA THR A 28 1.59 -11.09 -1.66
C THR A 28 1.02 -12.35 -1.02
N GLY A 29 0.89 -12.40 0.30
CA GLY A 29 0.27 -13.53 0.99
C GLY A 29 -1.20 -13.72 0.62
N TRP A 30 -1.95 -12.63 0.47
CA TRP A 30 -3.30 -12.66 -0.08
C TRP A 30 -3.33 -13.14 -1.53
N ALA A 31 -2.44 -12.62 -2.39
CA ALA A 31 -2.38 -13.02 -3.80
C ALA A 31 -2.02 -14.51 -3.98
N GLU A 32 -1.10 -15.02 -3.16
CA GLU A 32 -0.75 -16.44 -3.11
C GLU A 32 -1.92 -17.30 -2.65
N ALA A 33 -2.63 -16.89 -1.61
CA ALA A 33 -3.82 -17.60 -1.13
C ALA A 33 -4.93 -17.62 -2.20
N ALA A 34 -5.18 -16.50 -2.86
CA ALA A 34 -6.16 -16.41 -3.95
C ALA A 34 -5.81 -17.38 -5.08
N LEU A 35 -4.55 -17.45 -5.48
CA LEU A 35 -4.09 -18.40 -6.50
C LEU A 35 -4.24 -19.86 -6.06
N ALA A 36 -3.78 -20.19 -4.86
CA ALA A 36 -3.79 -21.55 -4.34
C ALA A 36 -5.22 -22.09 -4.24
N THR A 37 -6.19 -21.26 -3.86
CA THR A 37 -7.61 -21.65 -3.81
C THR A 37 -8.22 -21.91 -5.19
N ALA A 38 -7.73 -21.26 -6.24
CA ALA A 38 -8.23 -21.43 -7.60
C ALA A 38 -7.57 -22.59 -8.38
N ALA A 39 -6.44 -23.13 -7.89
CA ALA A 39 -5.66 -24.14 -8.59
C ALA A 39 -6.34 -25.53 -8.54
N THR A 40 -6.90 -25.99 -9.67
CA THR A 40 -7.58 -27.29 -9.78
C THR A 40 -6.79 -28.38 -10.52
N GLY A 41 -5.51 -28.17 -10.82
CA GLY A 41 -4.61 -29.20 -11.40
C GLY A 41 -4.81 -29.51 -12.90
N GLU A 42 -5.69 -28.81 -13.60
CA GLU A 42 -5.99 -29.06 -15.02
C GLU A 42 -5.03 -28.30 -15.96
N THR A 43 -4.39 -29.02 -16.89
CA THR A 43 -3.33 -28.44 -17.75
C THR A 43 -3.87 -27.48 -18.81
N ALA A 44 -5.14 -27.61 -19.20
CA ALA A 44 -5.81 -26.67 -20.11
C ALA A 44 -5.97 -25.25 -19.53
N ARG A 45 -5.75 -25.05 -18.22
CA ARG A 45 -5.94 -23.77 -17.52
C ARG A 45 -4.69 -22.91 -17.37
N PHE A 46 -3.51 -23.36 -17.81
CA PHE A 46 -2.27 -22.63 -17.56
C PHE A 46 -2.26 -21.19 -18.10
N GLY A 47 -2.78 -20.96 -19.32
CA GLY A 47 -2.85 -19.61 -19.91
C GLY A 47 -3.67 -18.63 -19.05
N PRO A 48 -4.95 -18.92 -18.76
CA PRO A 48 -5.77 -18.13 -17.84
C PRO A 48 -5.16 -17.90 -16.46
N VAL A 49 -4.47 -18.90 -15.89
CA VAL A 49 -3.81 -18.78 -14.57
C VAL A 49 -2.67 -17.76 -14.58
N PHE A 50 -1.84 -17.73 -15.64
CA PHE A 50 -0.79 -16.71 -15.76
C PHE A 50 -1.37 -15.29 -15.90
N VAL A 51 -2.46 -15.15 -16.66
CA VAL A 51 -3.14 -13.86 -16.79
C VAL A 51 -3.71 -13.42 -15.43
N ALA A 52 -4.40 -14.31 -14.71
CA ALA A 52 -4.91 -14.03 -13.37
C ALA A 52 -3.80 -13.63 -12.38
N GLN A 53 -2.65 -14.31 -12.42
CA GLN A 53 -1.47 -13.96 -11.63
C GLN A 53 -0.94 -12.57 -11.96
N SER A 54 -0.93 -12.17 -13.23
CA SER A 54 -0.49 -10.83 -13.60
C SER A 54 -1.38 -9.74 -13.00
N TYR A 55 -2.71 -9.94 -12.98
CA TYR A 55 -3.64 -9.01 -12.35
C TYR A 55 -3.46 -8.96 -10.82
N LEU A 56 -3.29 -10.11 -10.16
CA LEU A 56 -2.98 -10.17 -8.73
C LEU A 56 -1.67 -9.45 -8.39
N ALA A 57 -0.63 -9.65 -9.19
CA ALA A 57 0.67 -8.99 -9.02
C ALA A 57 0.59 -7.48 -9.23
N VAL A 58 -0.17 -7.03 -10.24
CA VAL A 58 -0.43 -5.60 -10.48
C VAL A 58 -1.18 -4.98 -9.29
N THR A 59 -2.23 -5.65 -8.79
CA THR A 59 -2.97 -5.20 -7.60
C THR A 59 -2.06 -5.11 -6.38
N ALA A 60 -1.26 -6.14 -6.10
CA ALA A 60 -0.30 -6.13 -5.00
C ALA A 60 0.72 -5.00 -5.13
N THR A 61 1.24 -4.76 -6.34
CA THR A 61 2.20 -3.69 -6.61
C THR A 61 1.60 -2.31 -6.34
N VAL A 62 0.38 -2.07 -6.81
CA VAL A 62 -0.37 -0.83 -6.56
C VAL A 62 -0.50 -0.57 -5.06
N LEU A 63 -0.92 -1.58 -4.30
CA LEU A 63 -1.09 -1.45 -2.85
C LEU A 63 0.23 -1.16 -2.14
N VAL A 64 1.31 -1.85 -2.50
CA VAL A 64 2.64 -1.62 -1.93
C VAL A 64 3.15 -0.21 -2.23
N ALA A 65 2.93 0.29 -3.45
CA ALA A 65 3.35 1.63 -3.86
C ALA A 65 2.66 2.77 -3.10
N ALA A 66 1.52 2.51 -2.44
CA ALA A 66 0.84 3.52 -1.64
C ALA A 66 1.66 3.95 -0.39
N VAL A 67 2.45 3.05 0.19
CA VAL A 67 3.16 3.32 1.44
C VAL A 67 4.34 4.30 1.27
N PRO A 68 5.20 4.18 0.25
CA PRO A 68 6.22 5.19 -0.02
C PRO A 68 5.63 6.57 -0.27
N LEU A 69 4.52 6.66 -1.01
CA LEU A 69 3.81 7.92 -1.25
C LEU A 69 3.32 8.54 0.06
N ALA A 70 2.71 7.72 0.94
CA ALA A 70 2.29 8.17 2.27
C ALA A 70 3.46 8.70 3.10
N GLY A 71 4.61 8.01 3.08
CA GLY A 71 5.80 8.46 3.78
C GLY A 71 6.35 9.80 3.28
N VAL A 72 6.47 9.96 1.95
CA VAL A 72 6.96 11.20 1.34
C VAL A 72 6.00 12.36 1.65
N LEU A 73 4.70 12.17 1.44
CA LEU A 73 3.70 13.20 1.74
C LEU A 73 3.66 13.52 3.24
N GLY A 74 3.80 12.53 4.11
CA GLY A 74 3.89 12.72 5.55
C GLY A 74 5.04 13.63 5.93
N VAL A 75 6.28 13.36 5.49
CA VAL A 75 7.43 14.24 5.77
C VAL A 75 7.20 15.65 5.23
N LEU A 76 6.74 15.78 3.98
CA LEU A 76 6.54 17.09 3.34
C LEU A 76 5.49 17.94 4.07
N VAL A 77 4.33 17.37 4.37
CA VAL A 77 3.24 18.07 5.07
C VAL A 77 3.60 18.30 6.55
N GLY A 78 4.22 17.31 7.19
CA GLY A 78 4.71 17.40 8.57
C GLY A 78 5.72 18.54 8.77
N SER A 79 6.62 18.74 7.80
CA SER A 79 7.54 19.88 7.76
C SER A 79 6.85 21.24 7.61
N ARG A 80 5.53 21.29 7.48
CA ARG A 80 4.71 22.52 7.47
C ARG A 80 3.90 22.70 8.77
N ALA A 81 3.70 21.65 9.56
CA ALA A 81 2.94 21.70 10.80
C ALA A 81 3.69 22.37 11.96
N ARG A 82 2.96 23.09 12.82
CA ARG A 82 3.49 23.76 14.03
C ARG A 82 3.31 22.96 15.31
N SER A 83 2.56 21.87 15.25
CA SER A 83 2.25 20.98 16.37
C SER A 83 2.40 19.53 15.92
N VAL A 84 3.01 18.70 16.79
CA VAL A 84 3.19 17.26 16.57
C VAL A 84 1.84 16.55 16.40
N VAL A 85 0.85 16.90 17.23
CA VAL A 85 -0.49 16.31 17.17
C VAL A 85 -1.20 16.69 15.87
N ALA A 86 -1.10 17.96 15.47
CA ALA A 86 -1.65 18.41 14.20
C ALA A 86 -1.00 17.67 13.03
N ALA A 87 0.34 17.55 13.01
CA ALA A 87 1.06 16.83 11.97
C ALA A 87 0.65 15.36 11.88
N ALA A 88 0.61 14.65 13.01
CA ALA A 88 0.26 13.24 13.07
C ALA A 88 -1.17 13.00 12.56
N THR A 89 -2.13 13.80 13.03
CA THR A 89 -3.55 13.65 12.65
C THR A 89 -3.81 14.00 11.20
N THR A 90 -3.29 15.12 10.70
CA THR A 90 -3.49 15.53 9.30
C THR A 90 -2.80 14.59 8.34
N CYS A 91 -1.55 14.20 8.63
CA CYS A 91 -0.81 13.30 7.75
C CYS A 91 -1.40 11.89 7.81
N GLY A 92 -1.74 11.38 9.00
CA GLY A 92 -2.31 10.04 9.14
C GLY A 92 -3.69 9.88 8.50
N LEU A 93 -4.60 10.81 8.74
CA LEU A 93 -5.91 10.78 8.09
C LEU A 93 -5.80 11.05 6.59
N GLY A 94 -4.97 12.02 6.20
CA GLY A 94 -4.77 12.38 4.80
C GLY A 94 -4.19 11.24 3.97
N THR A 95 -3.13 10.58 4.45
CA THR A 95 -2.54 9.44 3.74
C THR A 95 -3.41 8.20 3.84
N GLY A 96 -4.06 7.93 4.97
CA GLY A 96 -4.96 6.79 5.12
C GLY A 96 -6.16 6.86 4.18
N LEU A 97 -6.88 7.98 4.19
CA LEU A 97 -8.03 8.21 3.30
C LEU A 97 -7.60 8.33 1.83
N GLY A 98 -6.47 8.99 1.57
CA GLY A 98 -5.90 9.10 0.22
C GLY A 98 -5.53 7.73 -0.35
N THR A 99 -4.89 6.87 0.44
CA THR A 99 -4.55 5.50 0.05
C THR A 99 -5.80 4.64 -0.13
N LEU A 100 -6.83 4.82 0.70
CA LEU A 100 -8.11 4.13 0.51
C LEU A 100 -8.72 4.50 -0.86
N ALA A 101 -8.81 5.80 -1.17
CA ALA A 101 -9.35 6.26 -2.45
C ALA A 101 -8.50 5.77 -3.64
N TYR A 102 -7.18 5.88 -3.54
CA TYR A 102 -6.24 5.38 -4.54
C TYR A 102 -6.40 3.87 -4.78
N GLY A 103 -6.46 3.08 -3.71
CA GLY A 103 -6.63 1.63 -3.78
C GLY A 103 -7.97 1.25 -4.39
N LEU A 104 -9.07 1.88 -3.96
CA LEU A 104 -10.40 1.64 -4.52
C LEU A 104 -10.45 1.94 -6.02
N ILE A 105 -9.93 3.09 -6.44
CA ILE A 105 -9.91 3.48 -7.87
C ILE A 105 -9.06 2.48 -8.67
N ALA A 106 -7.83 2.21 -8.21
CA ALA A 106 -6.91 1.35 -8.93
C ALA A 106 -7.44 -0.09 -9.02
N VAL A 107 -7.92 -0.67 -7.92
CA VAL A 107 -8.54 -2.01 -7.89
C VAL A 107 -9.76 -2.06 -8.80
N THR A 108 -10.62 -1.04 -8.78
CA THR A 108 -11.80 -1.00 -9.66
C THR A 108 -11.38 -1.00 -11.13
N VAL A 109 -10.42 -0.16 -11.51
CA VAL A 109 -9.90 -0.10 -12.89
C VAL A 109 -9.28 -1.43 -13.29
N ILE A 110 -8.52 -2.07 -12.40
CA ILE A 110 -7.91 -3.38 -12.64
C ILE A 110 -9.01 -4.42 -12.89
N VAL A 111 -9.99 -4.54 -11.98
CA VAL A 111 -11.06 -5.54 -12.04
C VAL A 111 -11.95 -5.33 -13.27
N VAL A 112 -12.32 -4.09 -13.60
CA VAL A 112 -13.16 -3.79 -14.79
C VAL A 112 -12.39 -4.02 -16.10
N SER A 113 -11.06 -3.91 -16.07
CA SER A 113 -10.21 -4.17 -17.24
C SER A 113 -9.79 -5.65 -17.36
N GLN A 114 -10.29 -6.54 -16.50
CA GLN A 114 -10.09 -7.99 -16.65
C GLN A 114 -10.87 -8.48 -17.87
N GLY A 115 -10.17 -9.03 -18.86
CA GLY A 115 -10.83 -9.73 -19.97
C GLY A 115 -11.45 -11.05 -19.50
N ASP A 116 -12.31 -11.66 -20.33
CA ASP A 116 -13.03 -12.90 -20.01
C ASP A 116 -12.11 -14.06 -19.55
N ALA A 117 -10.87 -14.07 -20.04
CA ALA A 117 -9.84 -15.04 -19.66
C ALA A 117 -9.29 -14.87 -18.23
N ALA A 118 -9.58 -13.75 -17.57
CA ALA A 118 -9.03 -13.34 -16.29
C ALA A 118 -10.05 -13.30 -15.13
N ALA A 119 -11.28 -13.76 -15.36
CA ALA A 119 -12.34 -13.80 -14.33
C ALA A 119 -11.96 -14.59 -13.06
N GLN A 120 -10.88 -15.38 -13.12
CA GLN A 120 -10.32 -16.13 -12.00
C GLN A 120 -9.39 -15.31 -11.09
N ALA A 121 -9.07 -14.05 -11.44
CA ALA A 121 -8.07 -13.26 -10.74
C ALA A 121 -8.51 -12.87 -9.32
N HIS A 122 -9.53 -12.01 -9.22
CA HIS A 122 -10.20 -11.62 -7.98
C HIS A 122 -11.31 -10.62 -8.30
N GLY A 123 -12.37 -10.63 -7.48
CA GLY A 123 -13.38 -9.58 -7.49
C GLY A 123 -12.96 -8.35 -6.68
N LEU A 124 -13.84 -7.34 -6.70
CA LEU A 124 -13.73 -6.15 -5.86
C LEU A 124 -13.83 -6.48 -4.37
N ALA A 125 -14.72 -7.40 -4.00
CA ALA A 125 -14.92 -7.81 -2.61
C ALA A 125 -13.66 -8.50 -2.03
N ASP A 126 -12.99 -9.31 -2.84
CA ASP A 126 -11.79 -10.06 -2.43
C ASP A 126 -10.61 -9.14 -2.13
N ALA A 127 -10.52 -8.01 -2.83
CA ALA A 127 -9.48 -7.00 -2.63
C ALA A 127 -9.82 -5.97 -1.54
N ALA A 128 -11.02 -6.01 -0.94
CA ALA A 128 -11.44 -5.01 0.04
C ALA A 128 -10.58 -5.04 1.32
N LEU A 129 -10.35 -6.24 1.87
CA LEU A 129 -9.53 -6.42 3.06
C LEU A 129 -8.07 -5.97 2.87
N PRO A 130 -7.33 -6.40 1.82
CA PRO A 130 -5.98 -5.92 1.60
C PRO A 130 -5.94 -4.41 1.34
N THR A 131 -6.93 -3.84 0.64
CA THR A 131 -7.01 -2.39 0.42
C THR A 131 -7.18 -1.61 1.74
N LEU A 132 -8.07 -2.07 2.62
CA LEU A 132 -8.28 -1.48 3.94
C LEU A 132 -7.03 -1.60 4.83
N ALA A 133 -6.38 -2.76 4.82
CA ALA A 133 -5.14 -2.97 5.56
C ALA A 133 -4.03 -2.04 5.06
N THR A 134 -3.87 -1.88 3.74
CA THR A 134 -2.92 -0.94 3.14
C THR A 134 -3.23 0.50 3.54
N ALA A 135 -4.48 0.92 3.51
CA ALA A 135 -4.89 2.26 3.93
C ALA A 135 -4.56 2.52 5.41
N PHE A 136 -4.78 1.54 6.28
CA PHE A 136 -4.43 1.65 7.70
C PHE A 136 -2.91 1.80 7.88
N VAL A 137 -2.11 0.96 7.22
CA VAL A 137 -0.63 1.03 7.32
C VAL A 137 -0.12 2.34 6.74
N ALA A 138 -0.63 2.79 5.60
CA ALA A 138 -0.29 4.07 5.00
C ALA A 138 -0.66 5.26 5.90
N GLY A 139 -1.78 5.18 6.61
CA GLY A 139 -2.16 6.14 7.65
C GLY A 139 -1.16 6.17 8.80
N ALA A 140 -0.77 5.02 9.34
CA ALA A 140 0.22 4.93 10.41
C ALA A 140 1.61 5.46 9.97
N VAL A 141 2.06 5.11 8.76
CA VAL A 141 3.31 5.61 8.18
C VAL A 141 3.24 7.12 7.95
N GLY A 142 2.15 7.62 7.37
CA GLY A 142 1.95 9.05 7.14
C GLY A 142 1.92 9.86 8.44
N ALA A 143 1.24 9.36 9.48
CA ALA A 143 1.24 9.99 10.80
C ALA A 143 2.66 10.07 11.39
N SER A 144 3.39 8.95 11.36
CA SER A 144 4.74 8.84 11.95
C SER A 144 5.75 9.70 11.22
N THR A 145 5.74 9.66 9.88
CA THR A 145 6.60 10.50 9.03
C THR A 145 6.20 11.98 9.10
N GLY A 146 4.92 12.29 9.30
CA GLY A 146 4.42 13.62 9.63
C GLY A 146 5.04 14.18 10.90
N VAL A 147 5.09 13.38 11.97
CA VAL A 147 5.77 13.76 13.23
C VAL A 147 7.25 14.00 12.99
N LEU A 148 7.95 13.10 12.29
CA LEU A 148 9.37 13.29 11.96
C LEU A 148 9.60 14.56 11.12
N GLY A 149 8.72 14.88 10.18
CA GLY A 149 8.79 16.10 9.39
C GLY A 149 8.77 17.38 10.24
N THR A 150 8.08 17.37 11.39
CA THR A 150 8.05 18.56 12.28
C THR A 150 9.41 18.88 12.90
N VAL A 151 10.25 17.86 13.13
CA VAL A 151 11.56 17.99 13.80
C VAL A 151 12.75 18.05 12.82
N MET A 152 12.52 17.77 11.54
CA MET A 152 13.53 17.85 10.48
C MET A 152 13.72 19.26 9.89
N ARG A 153 12.95 20.24 10.36
CA ARG A 153 13.03 21.64 9.94
C ARG A 153 14.34 22.33 10.32
#